data_AF-A0A8H5USV8-F1
#
_entry.id   AF-A0A8H5USV8-F1
#
_cell.length_a   1.000
_cell.length_b   1.000
_cell.length_c   1.000
_cell.angle_alpha   90.00
_cell.angle_beta   90.00
_cell.angle_gamma   90.00
#
_symmetry.space_group_name_H-M   'P 1'
#
loop_
_entity.id
_entity.type
_entity.pdbx_description
1 polymer ?
#
loop_
_entity_poly.entity_id
_entity_poly.type
_entity_poly.pdbx_seq_one_letter_code
_entity_poly.pdbx_strand_id
1 'polypeptide(L)'
;MSSYRTTSPRITFGTTPAGIRDALMRMAMTNSSPSSSALLYALLAYSSLHHHGLSETALKFKVQALHLLSTSVENGELSLVGASQHVAASMVLGSFEVRDPRDYWAPADIQDFGPF
;
A
#
# COMPACT_ATOMS: atom_id res chain seq x y z
N MET A 1 -35.02 -8.95 -11.55
CA MET A 1 -33.69 -9.37 -12.04
C MET A 1 -32.66 -9.16 -10.93
N SER A 2 -31.97 -10.21 -10.48
CA SER A 2 -30.95 -10.15 -9.42
C SER A 2 -29.58 -9.86 -10.02
N SER A 3 -28.91 -8.81 -9.55
CA SER A 3 -27.63 -8.32 -10.06
C SER A 3 -26.48 -9.11 -9.42
N TYR A 4 -25.70 -9.82 -10.23
CA TYR A 4 -24.52 -10.56 -9.76
C TYR A 4 -23.41 -9.58 -9.40
N ARG A 5 -23.26 -9.31 -8.10
CA ARG A 5 -22.09 -8.63 -7.54
C ARG A 5 -20.89 -9.56 -7.72
N THR A 6 -20.10 -9.34 -8.76
CA THR A 6 -18.85 -10.05 -8.98
C THR A 6 -17.84 -9.59 -7.93
N THR A 7 -17.81 -10.26 -6.79
CA THR A 7 -16.69 -10.16 -5.86
C THR A 7 -15.52 -10.88 -6.51
N SER A 8 -14.63 -10.13 -7.15
CA SER A 8 -13.39 -10.67 -7.70
C SER A 8 -12.71 -11.51 -6.61
N PRO A 9 -12.42 -12.80 -6.87
CA PRO A 9 -11.77 -13.64 -5.88
C PRO A 9 -10.37 -13.07 -5.62
N ARG A 10 -10.19 -12.50 -4.42
CA ARG A 10 -8.89 -12.05 -3.95
C ARG A 10 -8.08 -13.30 -3.65
N ILE A 11 -7.29 -13.74 -4.63
CA ILE A 11 -6.34 -14.85 -4.47
C ILE A 11 -5.43 -14.49 -3.32
N THR A 12 -5.66 -15.13 -2.18
CA THR A 12 -4.81 -15.00 -1.01
C THR A 12 -3.93 -16.25 -1.07
N PHE A 13 -2.73 -16.12 -1.61
CA PHE A 13 -1.71 -17.18 -1.47
C PHE A 13 -1.61 -17.52 0.02
N GLY A 14 -1.46 -18.80 0.37
CA GLY A 14 -1.68 -19.41 1.70
C GLY A 14 -0.89 -18.87 2.91
N THR A 15 -0.38 -17.66 2.82
CA THR A 15 0.24 -16.89 3.89
C THR A 15 -0.82 -16.15 4.69
N THR A 16 -0.83 -16.35 6.01
CA THR A 16 -1.71 -15.58 6.90
C THR A 16 -1.32 -14.09 6.87
N PRO A 17 -2.26 -13.15 7.07
CA PRO A 17 -1.94 -11.73 7.17
C PRO A 17 -0.85 -11.43 8.23
N ALA A 18 -0.86 -12.18 9.34
CA ALA A 18 0.18 -12.11 10.37
C ALA A 18 1.55 -12.57 9.84
N GLY A 19 1.61 -13.67 9.08
CA GLY A 19 2.84 -14.14 8.47
C GLY A 19 3.43 -13.16 7.46
N ILE A 20 2.58 -12.49 6.66
CA ILE A 20 3.01 -11.43 5.73
C ILE A 20 3.57 -10.24 6.51
N ARG A 21 2.85 -9.76 7.53
CA ARG A 21 3.32 -8.68 8.40
C ARG A 21 4.68 -9.01 9.03
N ASP A 22 4.82 -10.19 9.60
CA ASP A 22 6.03 -10.59 10.30
C ASP A 22 7.22 -10.77 9.34
N ALA A 23 6.96 -11.19 8.11
CA ALA A 23 7.97 -11.21 7.05
C ALA A 23 8.39 -9.78 6.64
N LEU A 24 7.43 -8.88 6.40
CA LEU A 24 7.71 -7.49 6.02
C LEU A 24 8.46 -6.74 7.12
N MET A 25 8.07 -6.91 8.39
CA MET A 25 8.77 -6.30 9.52
C MET A 25 10.20 -6.81 9.65
N ARG A 26 10.41 -8.13 9.49
CA ARG A 26 11.78 -8.68 9.45
C ARG A 26 12.57 -8.10 8.30
N MET A 27 12.02 -8.05 7.08
CA MET A 27 12.69 -7.49 5.91
C MET A 27 13.07 -6.01 6.11
N ALA A 28 12.21 -5.21 6.73
CA ALA A 28 12.48 -3.81 7.04
C ALA A 28 13.59 -3.63 8.10
N MET A 29 13.74 -4.59 9.02
CA MET A 29 14.71 -4.53 10.13
C MET A 29 16.01 -5.32 9.88
N THR A 30 16.09 -6.12 8.81
CA THR A 30 17.20 -7.07 8.58
C THR A 30 18.54 -6.37 8.29
N ASN A 31 18.54 -5.22 7.64
CA ASN A 31 19.76 -4.48 7.31
C ASN A 31 19.48 -2.97 7.22
N SER A 32 20.54 -2.16 7.19
CA SER A 32 20.46 -0.70 7.00
C SER A 32 20.60 -0.29 5.53
N SER A 33 20.06 -1.09 4.60
CA SER A 33 20.13 -0.80 3.17
C SER A 33 19.11 0.27 2.75
N PRO A 34 19.30 0.93 1.60
CA PRO A 34 18.29 1.81 1.02
C PRO A 34 16.95 1.09 0.80
N SER A 35 16.98 -0.20 0.39
CA SER A 35 15.77 -0.99 0.14
C SER A 35 15.00 -1.33 1.41
N SER A 36 15.67 -1.66 2.52
CA SER A 36 15.01 -1.92 3.80
C SER A 36 14.43 -0.65 4.41
N SER A 37 15.15 0.46 4.28
CA SER A 37 14.67 1.79 4.70
C SER A 37 13.44 2.20 3.88
N ALA A 38 13.46 1.98 2.56
CA ALA A 38 12.30 2.21 1.71
C ALA A 38 11.09 1.38 2.15
N LEU A 39 11.28 0.10 2.47
CA LEU A 39 10.22 -0.77 2.99
C LEU A 39 9.66 -0.26 4.32
N LEU A 40 10.50 0.21 5.24
CA LEU A 40 10.07 0.80 6.50
C LEU A 40 9.20 2.04 6.27
N TYR A 41 9.63 2.96 5.41
CA TYR A 41 8.85 4.16 5.09
C TYR A 41 7.54 3.84 4.36
N ALA A 42 7.52 2.82 3.50
CA ALA A 42 6.30 2.34 2.87
C ALA A 42 5.30 1.79 3.90
N LEU A 43 5.77 1.02 4.89
CA LEU A 43 4.94 0.52 5.99
C LEU A 43 4.41 1.66 6.87
N LEU A 44 5.22 2.68 7.16
CA LEU A 44 4.79 3.87 7.91
C LEU A 44 3.76 4.69 7.13
N ALA A 45 3.92 4.83 5.82
CA ALA A 45 2.93 5.48 4.95
C ALA A 45 1.60 4.72 4.99
N TYR A 46 1.64 3.39 4.83
CA TYR A 46 0.47 2.53 4.87
C TYR A 46 -0.22 2.56 6.24
N SER A 47 0.54 2.48 7.34
CA SER A 47 -0.02 2.56 8.69
C SER A 47 -0.64 3.93 8.97
N SER A 48 0.03 5.01 8.56
CA SER A 48 -0.48 6.37 8.68
C SER A 48 -1.79 6.55 7.89
N LEU A 49 -1.86 5.96 6.69
CA LEU A 49 -3.06 5.96 5.85
C LEU A 49 -4.24 5.24 6.53
N HIS A 50 -3.99 4.09 7.17
CA HIS A 50 -5.03 3.35 7.87
C HIS A 50 -5.49 4.01 9.16
N HIS A 51 -4.59 4.67 9.88
CA HIS A 51 -4.92 5.29 11.16
C HIS A 51 -5.57 6.67 11.02
N HIS A 52 -5.06 7.51 10.11
CA HIS A 52 -5.47 8.91 9.97
C HIS A 52 -6.09 9.24 8.60
N GLY A 53 -6.17 8.27 7.69
CA GLY A 53 -6.54 8.55 6.30
C GLY A 53 -5.40 9.22 5.50
N LEU A 54 -5.76 9.79 4.34
CA LEU A 54 -4.84 10.53 3.49
C LEU A 54 -4.40 11.83 4.19
N SER A 55 -3.28 11.75 4.89
CA SER A 55 -2.67 12.87 5.61
C SER A 55 -1.35 13.29 4.97
N GLU A 56 -0.92 14.54 5.22
CA GLU A 56 0.37 15.05 4.77
C GLU A 56 1.53 14.17 5.25
N THR A 57 1.43 13.64 6.47
CA THR A 57 2.41 12.72 7.05
C THR A 57 2.51 11.40 6.28
N ALA A 58 1.37 10.82 5.90
CA ALA A 58 1.33 9.60 5.09
C ALA A 58 1.96 9.81 3.70
N LEU A 59 1.70 10.97 3.08
CA LEU A 59 2.30 11.36 1.80
C LEU A 59 3.80 11.61 1.92
N LYS A 60 4.27 12.28 2.99
CA LYS A 60 5.70 12.47 3.27
C LYS A 60 6.43 11.13 3.35
N PHE A 61 5.88 10.16 4.07
CA PHE A 61 6.46 8.82 4.14
C PHE A 61 6.49 8.11 2.78
N LYS A 62 5.44 8.24 1.97
CA LYS A 62 5.41 7.71 0.59
C LYS A 62 6.54 8.30 -0.27
N VAL A 63 6.70 9.63 -0.25
CA VAL A 63 7.75 10.32 -1.03
C VAL A 63 9.14 9.85 -0.59
N GLN A 64 9.38 9.73 0.71
CA GLN A 64 10.66 9.22 1.24
C GLN A 64 10.92 7.77 0.81
N ALA A 65 9.90 6.91 0.84
CA ALA A 65 10.02 5.53 0.36
C ALA A 65 10.42 5.47 -1.13
N LEU A 66 9.80 6.30 -1.98
CA LEU A 66 10.12 6.37 -3.41
C LEU A 66 11.54 6.87 -3.67
N HIS A 67 11.98 7.89 -2.92
CA HIS A 67 13.35 8.40 -3.03
C HIS A 67 14.37 7.31 -2.70
N LEU A 68 14.14 6.55 -1.61
CA LEU A 68 15.00 5.43 -1.22
C LEU A 68 14.95 4.25 -2.18
N LEU A 69 13.82 3.99 -2.84
CA LEU A 69 13.74 3.00 -3.91
C LEU A 69 14.57 3.40 -5.13
N SER A 70 14.56 4.69 -5.49
CA SER A 70 15.40 5.22 -6.56
C SER A 70 16.88 5.05 -6.24
N THR A 71 17.32 5.47 -5.06
CA THR A 71 18.74 5.35 -4.65
C THR A 71 19.17 3.89 -4.50
N SER A 72 18.22 3.01 -4.17
CA SER A 72 18.48 1.57 -4.09
C SER A 72 18.88 0.94 -5.43
N VAL A 73 18.46 1.49 -6.57
CA VAL A 73 18.76 0.94 -7.91
C VAL A 73 19.87 1.68 -8.64
N GLU A 74 20.26 2.87 -8.17
CA GLU A 74 21.29 3.72 -8.79
C GLU A 74 22.66 3.04 -8.90
N ASN A 75 23.00 2.14 -7.97
CA ASN A 75 24.28 1.42 -7.98
C ASN A 75 24.28 0.14 -8.84
N GLY A 76 23.22 -0.12 -9.61
CA GLY A 76 23.17 -1.15 -10.65
C GLY A 76 23.06 -2.61 -10.16
N GLU A 77 23.46 -2.91 -8.92
CA GLU A 77 23.39 -4.28 -8.38
C GLU A 77 22.57 -4.33 -7.08
N LEU A 78 21.41 -4.99 -7.14
CA LEU A 78 20.64 -5.37 -5.96
C LEU A 78 21.02 -6.79 -5.55
N SER A 79 21.54 -6.95 -4.33
CA SER A 79 21.61 -8.28 -3.71
C SER A 79 20.23 -8.94 -3.70
N LEU A 80 20.15 -10.27 -3.67
CA LEU A 80 18.87 -10.99 -3.60
C LEU A 80 17.97 -10.47 -2.45
N VAL A 81 18.58 -10.14 -1.32
CA VAL A 81 17.90 -9.54 -0.16
C VAL A 81 17.37 -8.13 -0.50
N GLY A 82 18.22 -7.27 -1.08
CA GLY A 82 17.82 -5.92 -1.52
C GLY A 82 16.72 -5.94 -2.59
N ALA A 83 16.80 -6.87 -3.55
CA ALA A 83 15.76 -7.06 -4.57
C ALA A 83 14.43 -7.49 -3.94
N SER A 84 14.45 -8.42 -2.97
CA SER A 84 13.23 -8.82 -2.26
C SER A 84 12.61 -7.67 -1.46
N GLN A 85 13.44 -6.86 -0.79
CA GLN A 85 13.02 -5.67 -0.05
C GLN A 85 12.45 -4.60 -0.97
N HIS A 86 13.08 -4.38 -2.13
CA HIS A 86 12.64 -3.44 -3.14
C HIS A 86 11.26 -3.82 -3.70
N VAL A 87 11.07 -5.10 -4.07
CA VAL A 87 9.77 -5.61 -4.54
C VAL A 87 8.71 -5.50 -3.44
N ALA A 88 9.04 -5.86 -2.20
CA ALA A 88 8.12 -5.75 -1.08
C ALA A 88 7.68 -4.30 -0.82
N ALA A 89 8.61 -3.35 -0.85
CA ALA A 89 8.32 -1.93 -0.68
C ALA A 89 7.39 -1.42 -1.79
N SER A 90 7.67 -1.77 -3.05
CA SER A 90 6.82 -1.44 -4.20
C SER A 90 5.41 -2.02 -4.06
N MET A 91 5.25 -3.25 -3.58
CA MET A 91 3.93 -3.85 -3.31
C MET A 91 3.16 -3.13 -2.20
N VAL A 92 3.83 -2.72 -1.13
CA VAL A 92 3.22 -1.95 -0.04
C VAL A 92 2.77 -0.57 -0.53
N LEU A 93 3.59 0.10 -1.34
CA LEU A 93 3.22 1.37 -1.98
C LEU A 93 2.07 1.22 -2.98
N GLY A 94 2.04 0.14 -3.77
CA GLY A 94 0.89 -0.15 -4.62
C GLY A 94 -0.39 -0.35 -3.80
N SER A 95 -0.29 -1.00 -2.64
CA SER A 95 -1.42 -1.18 -1.72
C SER A 95 -1.89 0.13 -1.07
N PHE A 96 -1.01 1.13 -0.95
CA PHE A 96 -1.36 2.48 -0.49
C PHE A 96 -2.27 3.21 -1.49
N GLU A 97 -2.12 2.92 -2.79
CA GLU A 97 -2.88 3.58 -3.87
C GLU A 97 -4.27 2.97 -4.11
N VAL A 98 -4.49 1.72 -3.69
CA VAL A 98 -5.73 0.95 -3.92
C VAL A 98 -6.88 1.38 -2.98
N ARG A 99 -6.84 2.57 -2.39
CA ARG A 99 -7.98 3.06 -1.58
C ARG A 99 -9.16 3.39 -2.51
N ASP A 100 -10.30 2.78 -2.22
CA ASP A 100 -11.49 2.68 -3.07
C ASP A 100 -11.97 4.05 -3.63
N PRO A 101 -12.00 4.25 -4.96
CA PRO A 101 -12.67 5.39 -5.58
C PRO A 101 -14.20 5.39 -5.37
N ARG A 102 -14.79 4.31 -4.84
CA ARG A 102 -16.25 4.13 -4.80
C ARG A 102 -16.98 4.88 -3.69
N ASP A 103 -16.29 5.59 -2.80
CA ASP A 103 -16.96 6.45 -1.81
C ASP A 103 -17.34 7.84 -2.38
N TYR A 104 -17.03 8.12 -3.65
CA TYR A 104 -17.43 9.36 -4.35
C TYR A 104 -18.50 9.16 -5.44
N TRP A 105 -19.39 8.18 -5.26
CA TRP A 105 -20.70 8.22 -5.92
C TRP A 105 -21.81 7.80 -4.92
N ALA A 106 -21.94 8.53 -3.83
CA ALA A 106 -23.30 8.84 -3.40
C ALA A 106 -23.61 10.20 -4.04
N PRO A 107 -24.32 10.28 -5.18
CA PRO A 107 -24.86 11.55 -5.61
C PRO A 107 -25.73 12.08 -4.46
N ALA A 108 -25.34 13.23 -3.91
CA ALA A 108 -26.08 13.95 -2.87
C ALA A 108 -27.41 14.55 -3.39
N ASP A 109 -27.80 14.22 -4.62
CA ASP A 109 -28.90 14.84 -5.36
C ASP A 109 -30.06 13.87 -5.65
N ILE A 110 -30.47 13.06 -4.68
CA ILE A 110 -31.86 12.57 -4.66
C ILE A 110 -32.53 13.13 -3.39
N GLN A 111 -32.54 14.46 -3.30
CA GLN A 111 -33.69 15.14 -2.76
C GLN A 111 -34.66 15.41 -3.90
N ASP A 112 -35.93 15.14 -3.59
CA ASP A 112 -37.13 15.64 -4.26
C ASP A 112 -37.59 14.87 -5.50
N PHE A 113 -38.64 14.05 -5.32
CA PHE A 113 -39.97 14.34 -5.88
C PHE A 113 -41.01 13.51 -5.12
N GLY A 114 -41.55 14.06 -4.04
CA GLY A 114 -43.01 14.04 -3.91
C GLY A 114 -43.58 15.26 -4.66
N PRO A 115 -44.90 15.43 -4.82
CA PRO A 115 -46.01 14.49 -4.68
C PRO A 115 -46.63 14.16 -6.06
N PHE A 116 -47.18 12.95 -6.24
CA PHE A 116 -48.44 12.64 -6.96
C PHE A 116 -48.84 11.19 -6.66
#